data_AF-A0A1C6GRX9-F1
#
_entry.id   AF-A0A1C6GRX9-F1
#
_cell.length_a   1.000
_cell.length_b   1.000
_cell.length_c   1.000
_cell.angle_alpha   90.00
_cell.angle_beta   90.00
_cell.angle_gamma   90.00
#
_symmetry.space_group_name_H-M   'P 1'
#
loop_
_entity.id
_entity.type
_entity.pdbx_description
1 polymer ?
#
loop_
_entity_poly.entity_id
_entity_poly.type
_entity_poly.pdbx_seq_one_letter_code
_entity_poly.pdbx_strand_id
1 'polypeptide(L)'
;MPKTEQINSECKAFVWLQNKLKGSYKPYTDKGRKAQKQRNLQDCVQEGLRDLKQTARTREQSVQTAKLLYSLADSALRLNVENTLSELTQEQSESEYIVSEPEQCMEFG
;
A
#
# COMPACT_ATOMS: atom_id res chain seq x y z
N MET A 1 23.35 -35.48 -9.49
CA MET A 1 22.23 -34.54 -9.74
C MET A 1 22.30 -34.11 -11.19
N PRO A 2 21.24 -34.32 -11.99
CA PRO A 2 21.19 -33.86 -13.37
C PRO A 2 21.27 -32.33 -13.45
N LYS A 3 21.95 -31.80 -14.48
CA LYS A 3 22.27 -30.37 -14.64
C LYS A 3 21.03 -29.46 -14.66
N THR A 4 19.89 -29.99 -15.07
CA THR A 4 18.60 -29.27 -15.14
C THR A 4 18.00 -28.98 -13.77
N GLU A 5 18.16 -29.88 -12.80
CA GLU A 5 17.66 -29.68 -11.43
C GLU A 5 18.49 -28.63 -10.67
N GLN A 6 19.79 -28.58 -10.93
CA GLN A 6 20.69 -27.60 -10.35
C GLN A 6 20.33 -26.17 -10.79
N ILE A 7 20.14 -25.94 -12.09
CA ILE A 7 19.73 -24.63 -12.64
C ILE A 7 18.38 -24.19 -12.08
N ASN A 8 17.41 -25.11 -11.96
CA ASN A 8 16.11 -24.81 -11.38
C ASN A 8 16.19 -24.43 -9.89
N SER A 9 17.08 -25.06 -9.13
CA SER A 9 17.30 -24.71 -7.72
C SER A 9 17.98 -23.34 -7.55
N GLU A 10 18.91 -22.99 -8.44
CA GLU A 10 19.62 -21.71 -8.44
C GLU A 10 18.67 -20.55 -8.81
N CYS A 11 17.81 -20.75 -9.81
CA CYS A 11 16.77 -19.78 -10.16
C CYS A 11 15.79 -19.53 -9.00
N LYS A 12 15.38 -20.59 -8.28
CA LYS A 12 14.53 -20.47 -7.07
C LYS A 12 15.23 -19.69 -5.96
N ALA A 13 16.51 -19.97 -5.72
CA ALA A 13 17.31 -19.24 -4.74
C ALA A 13 17.45 -17.75 -5.09
N PHE A 14 17.60 -17.43 -6.37
CA PHE A 14 17.69 -16.05 -6.84
C PHE A 14 16.37 -15.28 -6.64
N VAL A 15 15.24 -15.87 -7.02
CA VAL A 15 13.90 -15.25 -6.82
C VAL A 15 13.62 -15.04 -5.33
N TRP A 16 13.98 -16.02 -4.49
CA TRP A 16 13.85 -15.90 -3.04
C TRP A 16 14.68 -14.74 -2.49
N LEU A 17 15.95 -14.63 -2.92
CA LEU A 17 16.83 -13.55 -2.50
C LEU A 17 16.32 -12.18 -2.97
N GLN A 18 15.85 -12.06 -4.21
CA GLN A 18 15.27 -10.84 -4.75
C GLN A 18 14.06 -10.38 -3.91
N ASN A 19 13.15 -11.29 -3.58
CA ASN A 19 11.97 -10.99 -2.78
C ASN A 19 12.35 -10.59 -1.34
N LYS A 20 13.32 -11.30 -0.73
CA LYS A 20 13.86 -10.98 0.60
C LYS A 20 14.47 -9.57 0.63
N LEU A 21 15.26 -9.21 -0.36
CA LEU A 21 15.90 -7.90 -0.47
C LEU A 21 14.88 -6.79 -0.72
N LYS A 22 13.92 -7.01 -1.62
CA LYS A 22 12.83 -6.05 -1.91
C LYS A 22 12.01 -5.75 -0.65
N GLY A 23 11.64 -6.77 0.12
CA GLY A 23 10.93 -6.60 1.40
C GLY A 23 11.76 -5.88 2.45
N SER A 24 13.05 -6.20 2.55
CA SER A 24 13.97 -5.60 3.53
C SER A 24 14.28 -4.12 3.24
N TYR A 25 14.25 -3.71 1.97
CA TYR A 25 14.55 -2.35 1.54
C TYR A 25 13.32 -1.42 1.50
N LYS A 26 12.11 -1.98 1.38
CA LYS A 26 10.82 -1.24 1.34
C LYS A 26 10.61 -0.27 2.52
N PRO A 27 10.98 -0.59 3.79
CA PRO A 27 10.89 0.35 4.90
C PRO A 27 11.73 1.62 4.70
N TYR A 28 12.84 1.54 3.96
CA TYR A 28 13.70 2.69 3.73
C TYR A 28 13.18 3.59 2.61
N THR A 29 12.49 3.02 1.62
CA THR A 29 11.86 3.80 0.54
C THR A 29 10.56 4.47 0.97
N ASP A 30 9.83 3.88 1.92
CA ASP A 30 8.48 4.32 2.28
C ASP A 30 8.43 5.26 3.49
N LYS A 31 9.44 5.24 4.37
CA LYS A 31 9.52 6.13 5.55
C LYS A 31 9.45 7.61 5.16
N GLY A 32 10.18 8.03 4.13
CA GLY A 32 10.16 9.40 3.62
C GLY A 32 8.79 9.79 3.08
N ARG A 33 8.13 8.89 2.33
CA ARG A 33 6.77 9.09 1.80
C ARG A 33 5.72 9.22 2.89
N LYS A 34 5.70 8.31 3.87
CA LYS A 34 4.70 8.34 4.96
C LYS A 34 4.88 9.58 5.84
N ALA A 35 6.12 9.89 6.23
CA ALA A 35 6.42 11.07 7.04
C ALA A 35 6.09 12.38 6.29
N GLN A 36 6.30 12.44 4.97
CA GLN A 36 5.92 13.59 4.16
C GLN A 36 4.40 13.73 4.05
N LYS A 37 3.67 12.63 3.77
CA LYS A 37 2.20 12.64 3.73
C LYS A 37 1.60 13.10 5.07
N GLN A 38 2.16 12.64 6.18
CA GLN A 38 1.71 13.03 7.52
C GLN A 38 1.97 14.52 7.82
N ARG A 39 3.14 15.06 7.42
CA ARG A 39 3.41 16.50 7.53
C ARG A 39 2.44 17.32 6.68
N ASN A 40 2.27 16.97 5.41
CA ASN A 40 1.33 17.67 4.52
C ASN A 40 -0.11 17.66 5.08
N LEU A 41 -0.54 16.55 5.68
CA LEU A 41 -1.84 16.46 6.34
C LEU A 41 -1.93 17.39 7.55
N GLN A 42 -0.91 17.41 8.42
CA GLN A 42 -0.86 18.33 9.55
C GLN A 42 -0.93 19.79 9.10
N ASP A 43 -0.15 20.17 8.09
CA ASP A 43 -0.12 21.54 7.56
C ASP A 43 -1.51 21.94 7.04
N CYS A 44 -2.16 21.06 6.27
CA CYS A 44 -3.49 21.31 5.71
C CYS A 44 -4.58 21.41 6.79
N VAL A 45 -4.53 20.56 7.82
CA VAL A 45 -5.43 20.65 8.98
C VAL A 45 -5.22 21.95 9.74
N GLN A 46 -3.96 22.34 9.96
CA GLN A 46 -3.64 23.57 10.68
C GLN A 46 -4.08 24.81 9.92
N GLU A 47 -3.96 24.83 8.59
CA GLU A 47 -4.48 25.88 7.71
C GLU A 47 -6.01 25.98 7.81
N GLY A 48 -6.74 24.87 7.66
CA GLY A 48 -8.20 24.85 7.78
C GLY A 48 -8.70 25.32 9.15
N LEU A 49 -8.00 24.95 10.24
CA LEU A 49 -8.32 25.43 11.59
C LEU A 49 -8.04 26.92 11.78
N ARG A 50 -6.99 27.47 11.14
CA ARG A 50 -6.71 28.92 11.17
C ARG A 50 -7.82 29.71 10.49
N ASP A 51 -8.23 29.27 9.30
CA ASP A 51 -9.36 29.87 8.61
C ASP A 51 -10.62 29.77 9.47
N LEU A 52 -10.90 28.59 10.05
CA LEU A 52 -12.09 28.36 10.89
C LEU A 52 -12.19 29.30 12.08
N LYS A 53 -11.05 29.63 12.69
CA LYS A 53 -10.98 30.55 13.83
C LYS A 53 -11.18 32.03 13.45
N GLN A 54 -11.22 32.42 12.17
CA GLN A 54 -11.55 33.80 11.81
C GLN A 54 -13.02 34.11 12.13
N THR A 55 -13.22 35.04 13.06
CA THR A 55 -14.52 35.50 13.58
C THR A 55 -15.30 36.37 12.58
N ALA A 56 -14.63 36.98 11.62
CA ALA A 56 -15.24 37.70 10.50
C ALA A 56 -14.74 37.08 9.20
N ARG A 57 -15.68 36.63 8.36
CA ARG A 57 -15.38 35.97 7.09
C ARG A 57 -16.11 36.61 5.93
N THR A 58 -15.43 36.67 4.80
CA THR A 58 -16.07 36.96 3.51
C THR A 58 -16.65 35.67 2.91
N ARG A 59 -17.63 35.83 2.01
CA ARG A 59 -18.25 34.71 1.29
C ARG A 59 -17.21 33.89 0.52
N GLU A 60 -16.27 34.55 -0.16
CA GLU A 60 -15.19 33.91 -0.91
C GLU A 60 -14.31 33.03 -0.03
N GLN A 61 -13.95 33.47 1.19
CA GLN A 61 -13.18 32.65 2.14
C GLN A 61 -13.95 31.40 2.54
N SER A 62 -15.25 31.53 2.82
CA SER A 62 -16.11 30.38 3.14
C SER A 62 -16.18 29.38 1.99
N VAL A 63 -16.28 29.86 0.75
CA VAL A 63 -16.29 29.02 -0.45
C VAL A 63 -14.94 28.30 -0.65
N GLN A 64 -13.81 28.98 -0.41
CA GLN A 64 -12.48 28.35 -0.50
C GLN A 64 -12.30 27.26 0.56
N THR A 65 -12.66 27.53 1.82
CA THR A 65 -12.61 26.52 2.87
C THR A 65 -13.50 25.31 2.53
N ALA A 66 -14.70 25.52 2.00
CA ALA A 66 -15.58 24.43 1.59
C ALA A 66 -14.97 23.54 0.48
N LYS A 67 -14.29 24.14 -0.51
CA LYS A 67 -13.57 23.39 -1.56
C LYS A 67 -12.42 22.55 -1.00
N LEU A 68 -11.68 23.10 -0.04
CA LEU A 68 -10.61 22.37 0.65
C LEU A 68 -11.18 21.18 1.43
N LEU A 69 -12.27 21.38 2.18
CA LEU A 69 -12.95 20.32 2.93
C LEU A 69 -13.47 19.20 2.01
N TYR A 70 -14.07 19.55 0.88
CA TYR A 70 -14.54 18.57 -0.10
C TYR A 70 -13.38 17.73 -0.65
N SER A 71 -12.27 18.39 -1.03
CA SER A 71 -11.09 17.71 -1.58
C SER A 71 -10.44 16.77 -0.55
N LEU A 72 -10.42 17.19 0.72
CA LEU A 72 -9.94 16.37 1.83
C LEU A 72 -10.82 15.12 2.03
N ALA A 73 -12.14 15.29 2.00
CA ALA A 73 -13.08 14.17 2.12
C ALA A 73 -12.95 13.18 0.96
N ASP A 74 -12.87 13.66 -0.28
CA ASP A 74 -12.64 12.81 -1.46
C ASP A 74 -11.33 12.00 -1.33
N SER A 75 -10.25 12.67 -0.92
CA SER A 75 -8.95 12.03 -0.72
C SER A 75 -9.00 10.97 0.39
N ALA A 76 -9.68 11.24 1.50
CA ALA A 76 -9.85 10.30 2.59
C ALA A 76 -10.67 9.07 2.17
N LEU A 77 -11.75 9.25 1.40
CA LEU A 77 -12.56 8.16 0.86
C LEU A 77 -11.75 7.28 -0.09
N ARG A 78 -11.01 7.88 -1.03
CA ARG A 78 -10.17 7.14 -1.97
C ARG A 78 -9.12 6.30 -1.25
N LEU A 79 -8.46 6.88 -0.24
CA LEU A 79 -7.46 6.17 0.57
C LEU A 79 -8.11 5.02 1.36
N ASN A 80 -9.30 5.23 1.93
CA ASN A 80 -10.03 4.18 2.62
C ASN A 80 -10.38 3.01 1.68
N VAL A 81 -10.88 3.31 0.48
CA VAL A 81 -11.18 2.29 -0.53
C VAL A 81 -9.93 1.52 -0.93
N GLU A 82 -8.82 2.22 -1.20
CA GLU A 82 -7.53 1.58 -1.55
C GLU A 82 -7.01 0.66 -0.43
N ASN A 83 -7.16 1.07 0.83
CA ASN A 83 -6.82 0.22 1.98
C ASN A 83 -7.71 -1.02 2.04
N THR A 84 -9.04 -0.87 1.94
CA THR A 84 -9.96 -2.02 1.99
C THR A 84 -9.73 -3.01 0.86
N LEU A 85 -9.40 -2.54 -0.34
CA LEU A 85 -9.04 -3.40 -1.47
C LEU A 85 -7.69 -4.10 -1.25
N SER A 86 -6.73 -3.41 -0.64
CA SER A 86 -5.44 -4.00 -0.28
C SER A 86 -5.58 -5.10 0.78
N GLU A 87 -6.41 -4.87 1.81
CA GLU A 87 -6.75 -5.86 2.84
C GLU A 87 -7.43 -7.09 2.23
N LEU A 88 -8.44 -6.89 1.38
CA LEU A 88 -9.14 -7.99 0.69
C LEU A 88 -8.19 -8.80 -0.21
N THR A 89 -7.27 -8.14 -0.92
CA THR A 89 -6.28 -8.81 -1.78
C THR A 89 -5.29 -9.63 -0.94
N GLN A 90 -4.91 -9.13 0.24
CA GLN A 90 -4.06 -9.88 1.17
C GLN A 90 -4.78 -11.13 1.68
N GLU A 91 -6.04 -11.02 2.12
CA GLU A 91 -6.84 -12.16 2.57
C GLU A 91 -7.02 -13.23 1.48
N GLN A 92 -7.25 -12.83 0.23
CA GLN A 92 -7.32 -13.77 -0.90
C GLN A 92 -5.98 -14.49 -1.13
N SER A 93 -4.84 -13.77 -1.08
CA SER A 93 -3.52 -14.37 -1.25
C SER A 93 -3.14 -15.35 -0.14
N GLU A 94 -3.64 -15.15 1.09
CA GLU A 94 -3.44 -16.07 2.21
C GLU A 94 -4.34 -17.33 2.09
N SER A 95 -5.49 -17.23 1.41
CA SER A 95 -6.38 -18.37 1.14
C SER A 95 -5.88 -19.30 0.02
N GLU A 96 -5.16 -18.76 -0.98
CA GLU A 96 -4.60 -19.55 -2.11
C GLU A 96 -3.38 -20.40 -1.72
N TYR A 97 -2.82 -20.24 -0.51
CA TYR A 97 -1.70 -21.04 -0.02
C TYR A 97 -2.13 -22.39 0.59
N ILE A 98 -3.44 -22.64 0.73
CA ILE A 98 -3.99 -23.92 1.21
C ILE A 98 -4.63 -24.61 -0.01
N VAL A 99 -4.09 -25.78 -0.38
CA VAL A 99 -4.45 -26.64 -1.54
C VAL A 99 -3.53 -26.45 -2.76
N SER A 100 -2.35 -27.03 -2.65
CA SER A 100 -1.75 -27.75 -3.78
C SER A 100 -1.33 -29.11 -3.24
N GLU A 101 -2.28 -30.06 -3.29
CA GLU A 101 -2.02 -31.47 -3.04
C GLU A 101 -0.97 -31.95 -4.06
N PRO A 102 0.11 -32.64 -3.66
CA PRO A 102 1.15 -33.02 -4.59
C PRO A 102 0.62 -34.08 -5.56
N GLU A 103 0.69 -33.79 -6.87
CA GLU A 103 0.34 -34.74 -7.93
C GLU A 103 1.09 -36.07 -7.72
N GLN A 104 0.33 -37.15 -7.61
CA GLN A 104 0.83 -38.51 -7.47
C GLN A 104 1.39 -38.95 -8.83
N CYS A 105 2.72 -38.94 -8.97
CA CYS A 105 3.40 -39.44 -10.16
C CYS A 105 3.04 -40.92 -10.40
N MET A 106 2.37 -41.19 -11.52
CA MET A 106 2.08 -42.54 -11.99
C MET A 106 3.39 -43.25 -12.40
N GLU A 107 3.70 -44.35 -11.73
CA GLU A 107 4.81 -45.24 -12.05
C GLU A 107 4.41 -46.16 -13.22
N PHE A 108 5.10 -46.04 -14.36
CA PHE A 108 4.98 -46.99 -15.47
C PHE A 108 6.09 -48.04 -15.31
N GLY A 109 5.68 -49.31 -15.19
CA GLY A 109 6.55 -50.48 -15.07
C GLY A 109 7.17 -50.96 -16.37
#